data_AF-A0A931RTX0-F1
#
_entry.id   AF-A0A931RTX0-F1
#
_cell.length_a   1.000
_cell.length_b   1.000
_cell.length_c   1.000
_cell.angle_alpha   90.00
_cell.angle_beta   90.00
_cell.angle_gamma   90.00
#
_symmetry.space_group_name_H-M   'P 1'
#
loop_
_entity.id
_entity.type
_entity.pdbx_description
1 polymer ?
#
loop_
_entity_poly.entity_id
_entity_poly.type
_entity_poly.pdbx_seq_one_letter_code
_entity_poly.pdbx_strand_id
1 'polypeptide(L)'
;MAVEVDVLLEGLMNFQKSISSKMSEVEGPHDWTHPSRMLKIGEKLKHFILFDNREFKAAVTLHNVDRIKSYRERIFNEGFGTVCRNLLFGIGFSEEAENRIIDAVEKHSKLDKPDDSSLLIALRSADRLDWLGPIGVVGAAYMWTINGMYGDPDPFTLTERGNPRNFYQDAIRQTEWYRMLPSDEVRSIVDPHMPGRLCFLRSFAAEISDRHGIENMVERDLKRALGLHYLRWSA
;
A
#
# COMPACT_ATOMS: atom_id res chain seq x y z
N MET A 1 4.91 -10.56 33.20
CA MET A 1 5.79 -10.09 32.11
C MET A 1 6.13 -11.16 31.08
N ALA A 2 6.97 -12.18 31.34
CA ALA A 2 7.32 -13.17 30.30
C ALA A 2 6.09 -13.96 29.77
N VAL A 3 5.24 -14.44 30.69
CA VAL A 3 4.02 -15.20 30.34
C VAL A 3 3.00 -14.39 29.54
N GLU A 4 2.84 -13.09 29.83
CA GLU A 4 1.91 -12.20 29.10
C GLU A 4 2.41 -11.87 27.69
N VAL A 5 3.74 -11.77 27.51
CA VAL A 5 4.35 -11.54 26.20
C VAL A 5 4.14 -12.76 25.30
N ASP A 6 4.27 -13.97 25.85
CA ASP A 6 4.07 -15.22 25.11
C ASP A 6 2.63 -15.41 24.65
N VAL A 7 1.64 -15.10 25.52
CA VAL A 7 0.21 -15.19 25.19
C VAL A 7 -0.18 -14.25 24.06
N LEU A 8 0.31 -13.00 24.07
CA LEU A 8 -0.02 -12.03 23.04
C LEU A 8 0.62 -12.39 21.69
N LEU A 9 1.87 -12.88 21.69
CA LEU A 9 2.53 -13.34 20.47
C LEU A 9 1.81 -14.53 19.85
N GLU A 10 1.39 -15.52 20.66
CA GLU A 10 0.60 -16.65 20.20
C GLU A 10 -0.76 -16.20 19.65
N GLY A 11 -1.46 -15.32 20.37
CA GLY A 11 -2.72 -14.73 19.93
C GLY A 11 -2.60 -14.02 18.58
N LEU A 12 -1.54 -13.23 18.39
CA LEU A 12 -1.26 -12.52 17.15
C LEU A 12 -0.95 -13.48 15.99
N MET A 13 -0.19 -14.55 16.24
CA MET A 13 0.11 -15.58 15.23
C MET A 13 -1.15 -16.32 14.79
N ASN A 14 -2.01 -16.70 15.74
CA ASN A 14 -3.29 -17.35 15.46
C ASN A 14 -4.23 -16.41 14.68
N PHE A 15 -4.27 -15.14 15.06
CA PHE A 15 -5.01 -14.10 14.36
C PHE A 15 -4.53 -13.95 12.91
N GLN A 16 -3.22 -13.83 12.68
CA GLN A 16 -2.64 -13.76 11.34
C GLN A 16 -2.97 -14.99 10.51
N LYS A 17 -2.86 -16.19 11.10
CA LYS A 17 -3.22 -17.43 10.42
C LYS A 17 -4.68 -17.45 10.01
N SER A 18 -5.59 -17.05 10.90
CA SER A 18 -7.03 -16.95 10.62
C SER A 18 -7.32 -16.01 9.45
N ILE A 19 -6.79 -14.78 9.47
CA ILE A 19 -7.01 -13.81 8.40
C ILE A 19 -6.37 -14.27 7.09
N SER A 20 -5.13 -14.77 7.13
CA SER A 20 -4.44 -15.28 5.94
C SER A 20 -5.22 -16.39 5.24
N SER A 21 -5.87 -17.28 6.01
CA SER A 21 -6.69 -18.36 5.46
C SER A 21 -7.93 -17.87 4.73
N LYS A 22 -8.46 -16.70 5.13
CA LYS A 22 -9.60 -16.04 4.49
C LYS A 22 -9.22 -15.14 3.32
N MET A 23 -7.96 -14.73 3.22
CA MET A 23 -7.47 -13.94 2.09
C MET A 23 -7.50 -14.70 0.76
N SER A 24 -7.74 -16.02 0.76
CA SER A 24 -8.07 -16.76 -0.46
C SER A 24 -9.40 -16.34 -1.08
N GLU A 25 -10.27 -15.65 -0.33
CA GLU A 25 -11.50 -15.03 -0.83
C GLU A 25 -11.23 -13.72 -1.62
N VAL A 26 -9.98 -13.22 -1.61
CA VAL A 26 -9.59 -11.98 -2.26
C VAL A 26 -8.99 -12.28 -3.63
N GLU A 27 -9.51 -11.61 -4.66
CA GLU A 27 -8.97 -11.70 -6.01
C GLU A 27 -7.88 -10.64 -6.23
N GLY A 28 -6.83 -11.02 -6.96
CA GLY A 28 -5.78 -10.11 -7.43
C GLY A 28 -4.67 -9.80 -6.41
N PRO A 29 -3.96 -8.67 -6.55
CA PRO A 29 -2.73 -8.37 -5.84
C PRO A 29 -2.93 -8.02 -4.36
N HIS A 30 -4.18 -8.03 -3.88
CA HIS A 30 -4.54 -7.79 -2.48
C HIS A 30 -4.59 -9.07 -1.63
N ASP A 31 -4.12 -10.20 -2.17
CA ASP A 31 -3.99 -11.45 -1.44
C ASP A 31 -3.00 -11.36 -0.25
N TRP A 32 -2.86 -12.44 0.52
CA TRP A 32 -1.97 -12.47 1.70
C TRP A 32 -0.50 -12.16 1.39
N THR A 33 -0.06 -12.30 0.14
CA THR A 33 1.34 -12.00 -0.21
C THR A 33 1.66 -10.53 0.03
N HIS A 34 0.73 -9.61 -0.22
CA HIS A 34 0.92 -8.18 0.01
C HIS A 34 1.09 -7.82 1.51
N PRO A 35 0.15 -8.15 2.42
CA PRO A 35 0.39 -8.00 3.87
C PRO A 35 1.68 -8.69 4.33
N SER A 36 2.01 -9.88 3.82
CA SER A 36 3.24 -10.59 4.21
C SER A 36 4.52 -9.83 3.83
N ARG A 37 4.54 -9.12 2.70
CA ARG A 37 5.66 -8.26 2.30
C ARG A 37 5.70 -6.98 3.13
N MET A 38 4.54 -6.38 3.43
CA MET A 38 4.44 -5.23 4.34
C MET A 38 4.99 -5.54 5.73
N LEU A 39 4.77 -6.74 6.27
CA LEU A 39 5.38 -7.17 7.53
C LEU A 39 6.92 -7.16 7.47
N LYS A 40 7.51 -7.63 6.37
CA LYS A 40 8.98 -7.57 6.15
C LYS A 40 9.48 -6.14 5.98
N ILE A 41 8.68 -5.26 5.35
CA ILE A 41 8.98 -3.84 5.24
C ILE A 41 8.94 -3.18 6.64
N GLY A 42 7.98 -3.56 7.49
CA GLY A 42 7.89 -3.12 8.89
C GLY A 42 9.17 -3.36 9.69
N GLU A 43 9.82 -4.51 9.48
CA GLU A 43 11.10 -4.81 10.13
C GLU A 43 12.23 -3.85 9.71
N LYS A 44 12.13 -3.21 8.54
CA LYS A 44 13.04 -2.11 8.13
C LYS A 44 12.56 -0.77 8.70
N LEU A 45 11.26 -0.50 8.64
CA LEU A 45 10.68 0.78 9.07
C LEU A 45 10.90 1.08 10.55
N LYS A 46 10.97 0.07 11.42
CA LYS A 46 11.23 0.25 12.86
C LYS A 46 12.56 0.96 13.17
N HIS A 47 13.49 1.03 12.21
CA HIS A 47 14.73 1.78 12.34
C HIS A 47 14.57 3.28 12.10
N PHE A 48 13.44 3.72 11.52
CA PHE A 48 13.20 5.10 11.09
C PHE A 48 11.92 5.71 11.69
N ILE A 49 10.95 4.87 12.06
CA ILE A 49 9.67 5.28 12.63
C ILE A 49 9.46 4.52 13.93
N LEU A 50 9.15 5.24 15.01
CA LEU A 50 8.86 4.65 16.31
C LEU A 50 7.40 4.17 16.38
N PHE A 51 7.18 2.86 16.43
CA PHE A 51 5.86 2.24 16.61
C PHE A 51 5.97 0.90 17.37
N ASP A 52 4.87 0.46 18.01
CA ASP A 52 4.81 -0.88 18.60
C ASP A 52 4.67 -1.94 17.48
N ASN A 53 5.64 -2.86 17.39
CA ASN A 53 5.68 -3.86 16.32
C ASN A 53 4.46 -4.82 16.35
N ARG A 54 3.85 -5.05 17.51
CA ARG A 54 2.68 -5.90 17.67
C ARG A 54 1.45 -5.18 17.13
N GLU A 55 1.28 -3.91 17.47
CA GLU A 55 0.22 -3.07 16.89
C GLU A 55 0.36 -2.96 15.37
N PHE A 56 1.59 -2.76 14.86
CA PHE A 56 1.85 -2.73 13.42
C PHE A 56 1.49 -4.05 12.73
N LYS A 57 1.91 -5.19 13.28
CA LYS A 57 1.54 -6.51 12.75
C LYS A 57 0.03 -6.70 12.70
N ALA A 58 -0.69 -6.31 13.75
CA ALA A 58 -2.15 -6.37 13.77
C ALA A 58 -2.78 -5.45 12.72
N ALA A 59 -2.30 -4.21 12.61
CA ALA A 59 -2.78 -3.23 11.64
C ALA A 59 -2.55 -3.69 10.19
N VAL A 60 -1.35 -4.19 9.86
CA VAL A 60 -1.05 -4.78 8.53
C VAL A 60 -1.95 -5.98 8.24
N THR A 61 -2.24 -6.81 9.23
CA THR A 61 -3.11 -7.98 9.05
C THR A 61 -4.54 -7.56 8.75
N LEU A 62 -5.03 -6.48 9.37
CA LEU A 62 -6.37 -5.95 9.18
C LEU A 62 -6.52 -5.07 7.93
N HIS A 63 -5.46 -4.51 7.35
CA HIS A 63 -5.62 -3.35 6.47
C HIS A 63 -6.48 -3.56 5.20
N ASN A 64 -6.58 -4.80 4.70
CA ASN A 64 -7.43 -5.17 3.55
C ASN A 64 -8.58 -6.12 3.95
N VAL A 65 -8.99 -6.13 5.21
CA VAL A 65 -10.10 -6.97 5.70
C VAL A 65 -11.43 -6.68 4.98
N ASP A 66 -11.64 -5.44 4.51
CA ASP A 66 -12.78 -5.03 3.67
C ASP A 66 -12.82 -5.71 2.30
N ARG A 67 -11.69 -6.25 1.84
CA ARG A 67 -11.58 -6.98 0.58
C ARG A 67 -12.07 -8.42 0.72
N ILE A 68 -12.00 -9.01 1.90
CA ILE A 68 -12.47 -10.38 2.19
C ILE A 68 -14.00 -10.42 2.13
N LYS A 69 -14.56 -11.29 1.27
CA LYS A 69 -16.00 -11.35 0.99
C LYS A 69 -16.82 -11.57 2.26
N SER A 70 -16.43 -12.51 3.11
CA SER A 70 -17.13 -12.82 4.37
C SER A 70 -17.10 -11.69 5.41
N TYR A 71 -16.14 -10.76 5.33
CA TYR A 71 -16.11 -9.59 6.21
C TYR A 71 -16.77 -8.36 5.58
N ARG A 72 -16.80 -8.25 4.25
CA ARG A 72 -17.40 -7.09 3.57
C ARG A 72 -18.88 -6.90 3.94
N GLU A 73 -19.66 -7.96 3.97
CA GLU A 73 -21.07 -7.91 4.37
C GLU A 73 -21.22 -7.49 5.85
N ARG A 74 -20.38 -8.04 6.72
CA ARG A 74 -20.36 -7.65 8.14
C ARG A 74 -19.96 -6.20 8.34
N ILE A 75 -18.96 -5.71 7.62
CA ILE A 75 -18.51 -4.31 7.69
C ILE A 75 -19.63 -3.38 7.24
N PHE A 76 -20.38 -3.74 6.20
CA PHE A 76 -21.53 -2.96 5.74
C PHE A 76 -22.64 -2.88 6.81
N ASN A 77 -22.90 -3.98 7.53
CA ASN A 77 -23.99 -4.05 8.51
C ASN A 77 -23.60 -3.54 9.92
N GLU A 78 -22.40 -3.86 10.40
CA GLU A 78 -21.92 -3.65 11.78
C GLU A 78 -20.99 -2.43 11.91
N GLY A 79 -20.43 -1.96 10.79
CA GLY A 79 -19.39 -0.93 10.76
C GLY A 79 -17.97 -1.49 10.86
N PHE A 80 -17.02 -0.81 10.21
CA PHE A 80 -15.63 -1.26 10.08
C PHE A 80 -14.92 -1.44 11.43
N GLY A 81 -14.96 -0.41 12.29
CA GLY A 81 -14.36 -0.48 13.63
C GLY A 81 -14.93 -1.57 14.52
N THR A 82 -16.23 -1.87 14.43
CA THR A 82 -16.88 -2.96 15.18
C THR A 82 -16.31 -4.32 14.75
N VAL A 83 -16.24 -4.56 13.44
CA VAL A 83 -15.66 -5.80 12.90
C VAL A 83 -14.20 -5.94 13.29
N CYS A 84 -13.40 -4.88 13.17
CA CYS A 84 -11.98 -4.91 13.57
C CYS A 84 -11.80 -5.19 15.06
N ARG A 85 -12.58 -4.55 15.94
CA ARG A 85 -12.53 -4.81 17.39
C ARG A 85 -12.87 -6.26 17.71
N ASN A 86 -13.91 -6.81 17.08
CA ASN A 86 -14.28 -8.22 17.23
C ASN A 86 -13.18 -9.18 16.75
N LEU A 87 -12.40 -8.80 15.74
CA LEU A 87 -11.27 -9.58 15.24
C LEU A 87 -10.02 -9.48 16.14
N LEU A 88 -9.85 -8.38 16.85
CA LEU A 88 -8.77 -8.18 17.83
C LEU A 88 -9.08 -8.80 19.20
N PHE A 89 -10.35 -9.08 19.47
CA PHE A 89 -10.82 -9.63 20.74
C PHE A 89 -10.05 -10.91 21.12
N GLY A 90 -9.55 -10.94 22.35
CA GLY A 90 -8.84 -12.10 22.91
C GLY A 90 -7.36 -12.20 22.51
N ILE A 91 -6.82 -11.28 21.70
CA ILE A 91 -5.37 -11.22 21.41
C ILE A 91 -4.57 -10.68 22.61
N GLY A 92 -5.19 -9.85 23.46
CA GLY A 92 -4.56 -9.27 24.65
C GLY A 92 -4.01 -7.86 24.46
N PHE A 93 -4.47 -7.11 23.45
CA PHE A 93 -4.21 -5.68 23.35
C PHE A 93 -4.99 -4.91 24.44
N SER A 94 -4.46 -3.77 24.90
CA SER A 94 -5.24 -2.83 25.70
C SER A 94 -6.25 -2.10 24.82
N GLU A 95 -7.29 -1.52 25.42
CA GLU A 95 -8.30 -0.74 24.68
C GLU A 95 -7.66 0.43 23.90
N GLU A 96 -6.65 1.10 24.47
CA GLU A 96 -5.93 2.18 23.79
C GLU A 96 -5.14 1.67 22.58
N ALA A 97 -4.53 0.49 22.67
CA ALA A 97 -3.82 -0.13 21.56
C ALA A 97 -4.79 -0.56 20.45
N GLU A 98 -5.92 -1.19 20.81
CA GLU A 98 -6.97 -1.53 19.85
C GLU A 98 -7.49 -0.29 19.11
N ASN A 99 -7.76 0.80 19.83
CA ASN A 99 -8.22 2.05 19.23
C ASN A 99 -7.18 2.64 18.27
N ARG A 100 -5.88 2.59 18.60
CA ARG A 100 -4.80 3.02 17.69
C ARG A 100 -4.72 2.14 16.44
N ILE A 101 -4.83 0.82 16.59
CA ILE A 101 -4.81 -0.13 15.46
C ILE A 101 -5.98 0.16 14.53
N ILE A 102 -7.20 0.24 15.06
CA ILE A 102 -8.42 0.50 14.28
C ILE A 102 -8.33 1.85 13.59
N ASP A 103 -7.89 2.90 14.28
CA ASP A 103 -7.72 4.23 13.71
C ASP A 103 -6.73 4.25 12.54
N ALA A 104 -5.57 3.58 12.71
CA ALA A 104 -4.57 3.45 11.66
C ALA A 104 -5.15 2.73 10.43
N VAL A 105 -5.89 1.64 10.65
CA VAL A 105 -6.50 0.89 9.56
C VAL A 105 -7.61 1.68 8.87
N GLU A 106 -8.50 2.36 9.58
CA GLU A 106 -9.58 3.15 8.97
C GLU A 106 -9.09 4.36 8.18
N LYS A 107 -7.92 4.88 8.55
CA LYS A 107 -7.34 6.08 7.93
C LYS A 107 -6.28 5.78 6.88
N HIS A 108 -5.77 4.55 6.74
CA HIS A 108 -4.59 4.29 5.90
C HIS A 108 -4.74 4.77 4.44
N SER A 109 -5.93 4.64 3.83
CA SER A 109 -6.20 5.09 2.46
C SER A 109 -6.45 6.60 2.31
N LYS A 110 -6.58 7.35 3.42
CA LYS A 110 -6.83 8.79 3.43
C LYS A 110 -5.53 9.59 3.21
N LEU A 111 -5.68 10.89 2.95
CA LEU A 111 -4.55 11.81 2.82
C LEU A 111 -3.77 11.93 4.14
N ASP A 112 -2.46 12.19 3.99
CA ASP A 112 -1.58 12.47 5.12
C ASP A 112 -1.96 13.77 5.82
N LYS A 113 -1.89 13.74 7.14
CA LYS A 113 -2.14 14.88 8.02
C LYS A 113 -0.98 15.07 9.02
N PRO A 114 -0.72 16.31 9.46
CA PRO A 114 0.35 16.58 10.42
C PRO A 114 0.20 15.85 11.77
N ASP A 115 -1.01 15.48 12.15
CA ASP A 115 -1.36 14.83 13.42
C ASP A 115 -1.53 13.30 13.31
N ASP A 116 -1.18 12.70 12.16
CA ASP A 116 -1.25 11.25 11.99
C ASP A 116 -0.31 10.53 12.98
N SER A 117 -0.80 9.44 13.57
CA SER A 117 -0.01 8.65 14.52
C SER A 117 1.16 7.94 13.85
N SER A 118 2.22 7.67 14.61
CA SER A 118 3.39 6.94 14.08
C SER A 118 3.03 5.54 13.55
N LEU A 119 2.03 4.88 14.14
CA LEU A 119 1.50 3.61 13.65
C LEU A 119 0.85 3.75 12.27
N LEU A 120 0.02 4.78 12.08
CA LEU A 120 -0.62 5.09 10.79
C LEU A 120 0.43 5.46 9.72
N ILE A 121 1.42 6.28 10.07
CA ILE A 121 2.52 6.65 9.18
C ILE A 121 3.31 5.40 8.77
N ALA A 122 3.61 4.50 9.70
CA ALA A 122 4.29 3.24 9.41
C ALA A 122 3.47 2.34 8.49
N LEU A 123 2.17 2.16 8.77
CA LEU A 123 1.26 1.33 7.96
C LEU A 123 1.19 1.84 6.51
N ARG A 124 0.96 3.15 6.33
CA ARG A 124 0.94 3.79 5.01
C ARG A 124 2.28 3.69 4.30
N SER A 125 3.38 3.87 5.02
CA SER A 125 4.72 3.74 4.44
C SER A 125 4.96 2.32 3.93
N ALA A 126 4.56 1.30 4.70
CA ALA A 126 4.71 -0.09 4.29
C ALA A 126 3.89 -0.44 3.05
N ASP A 127 2.62 0.01 3.01
CA ASP A 127 1.74 -0.16 1.86
C ASP A 127 2.34 0.50 0.61
N ARG A 128 2.69 1.79 0.71
CA ARG A 128 3.31 2.55 -0.38
C ARG A 128 4.61 1.91 -0.89
N LEU A 129 5.50 1.50 0.01
CA LEU A 129 6.78 0.89 -0.33
C LEU A 129 6.61 -0.43 -1.09
N ASP A 130 5.61 -1.25 -0.73
CA ASP A 130 5.35 -2.51 -1.42
C ASP A 130 4.96 -2.30 -2.90
N TRP A 131 4.25 -1.21 -3.18
CA TRP A 131 3.78 -0.84 -4.51
C TRP A 131 4.76 -0.01 -5.34
N LEU A 132 5.75 0.63 -4.71
CA LEU A 132 6.77 1.43 -5.41
C LEU A 132 7.84 0.55 -6.09
N GLY A 133 8.03 -0.69 -5.64
CA GLY A 133 8.96 -1.64 -6.27
C GLY A 133 8.44 -2.30 -7.56
N PRO A 134 9.26 -3.13 -8.23
CA PRO A 134 8.87 -3.90 -9.42
C PRO A 134 7.64 -4.77 -9.22
N ILE A 135 7.46 -5.34 -8.02
CA ILE A 135 6.27 -6.15 -7.69
C ILE A 135 5.00 -5.32 -7.82
N GLY A 136 5.01 -4.06 -7.37
CA GLY A 136 3.87 -3.16 -7.51
C GLY A 136 3.52 -2.85 -8.96
N VAL A 137 4.52 -2.72 -9.84
CA VAL A 137 4.28 -2.54 -11.29
C VAL A 137 3.55 -3.75 -11.87
N VAL A 138 4.01 -4.96 -11.55
CA VAL A 138 3.38 -6.21 -12.02
C VAL A 138 1.97 -6.36 -11.44
N GLY A 139 1.79 -6.09 -10.14
CA GLY A 139 0.48 -6.15 -9.47
C GLY A 139 -0.52 -5.15 -10.07
N ALA A 140 -0.07 -3.94 -10.38
CA ALA A 140 -0.90 -2.94 -11.03
C ALA A 140 -1.27 -3.38 -12.45
N ALA A 141 -0.30 -3.85 -13.25
CA ALA A 141 -0.57 -4.35 -14.59
C ALA A 141 -1.61 -5.50 -14.57
N TYR A 142 -1.48 -6.43 -13.62
CA TYR A 142 -2.45 -7.52 -13.43
C TYR A 142 -3.89 -6.99 -13.26
N MET A 143 -4.09 -5.97 -12.41
CA MET A 143 -5.41 -5.37 -12.18
C MET A 143 -6.02 -4.73 -13.43
N TRP A 144 -5.17 -4.25 -14.33
CA TRP A 144 -5.59 -3.57 -15.55
C TRP A 144 -5.70 -4.49 -16.77
N THR A 145 -5.40 -5.79 -16.63
CA THR A 145 -5.61 -6.78 -17.71
C THR A 145 -7.05 -6.85 -18.20
N ILE A 146 -8.01 -6.57 -17.33
CA ILE A 146 -9.46 -6.62 -17.64
C ILE A 146 -10.00 -5.24 -18.07
N ASN A 147 -9.36 -4.15 -17.62
CA ASN A 147 -9.87 -2.78 -17.79
C ASN A 147 -9.10 -1.95 -18.85
N GLY A 148 -8.04 -2.52 -19.44
CA GLY A 148 -7.23 -1.88 -20.47
C GLY A 148 -5.91 -1.32 -19.93
N MET A 149 -4.81 -1.68 -20.60
CA MET A 149 -3.45 -1.25 -20.22
C MET A 149 -3.19 0.23 -20.56
N TYR A 150 -3.83 0.74 -21.60
CA TYR A 150 -3.80 2.13 -22.01
C TYR A 150 -5.17 2.45 -22.63
N GLY A 151 -5.81 3.53 -22.16
CA GLY A 151 -7.17 3.91 -22.56
C GLY A 151 -7.15 4.76 -23.82
N ASP A 152 -8.10 4.50 -24.73
CA ASP A 152 -8.32 5.26 -25.98
C ASP A 152 -9.21 6.49 -25.70
N PRO A 153 -8.97 7.70 -26.28
CA PRO A 153 -7.92 8.04 -27.26
C PRO A 153 -6.66 8.69 -26.70
N ASP A 154 -6.66 9.14 -25.44
CA ASP A 154 -5.49 9.75 -24.81
C ASP A 154 -5.12 9.04 -23.51
N PRO A 155 -4.13 8.11 -23.56
CA PRO A 155 -3.71 7.36 -22.40
C PRO A 155 -2.94 8.22 -21.38
N PHE A 156 -2.39 9.36 -21.80
CA PHE A 156 -1.53 10.23 -20.99
C PHE A 156 -2.27 11.35 -20.25
N THR A 157 -3.55 11.61 -20.57
CA THR A 157 -4.36 12.58 -19.80
C THR A 157 -4.63 12.07 -18.39
N LEU A 158 -3.83 12.55 -17.41
CA LEU A 158 -4.01 12.24 -16.00
C LEU A 158 -5.34 12.79 -15.48
N THR A 159 -6.25 11.89 -15.10
CA THR A 159 -7.54 12.19 -14.46
C THR A 159 -7.37 12.66 -13.01
N GLU A 160 -8.45 13.04 -12.33
CA GLU A 160 -8.43 13.34 -10.89
C GLU A 160 -7.85 12.19 -10.06
N ARG A 161 -7.25 12.53 -8.91
CA ARG A 161 -6.62 11.57 -8.02
C ARG A 161 -7.64 10.52 -7.56
N GLY A 162 -7.26 9.24 -7.65
CA GLY A 162 -8.13 8.12 -7.24
C GLY A 162 -9.08 7.61 -8.32
N ASN A 163 -9.00 8.12 -9.56
CA ASN A 163 -9.78 7.62 -10.68
C ASN A 163 -8.93 7.37 -11.95
N PRO A 164 -7.83 6.59 -11.86
CA PRO A 164 -7.05 6.25 -13.05
C PRO A 164 -7.94 5.51 -14.06
N ARG A 165 -7.78 5.81 -15.36
CA ARG A 165 -8.55 5.17 -16.44
C ARG A 165 -7.83 3.99 -17.10
N ASN A 166 -6.56 3.82 -16.80
CA ASN A 166 -5.72 2.78 -17.37
C ASN A 166 -4.49 2.54 -16.48
N PHE A 167 -3.74 1.49 -16.81
CA PHE A 167 -2.52 1.14 -16.09
C PHE A 167 -1.46 2.24 -16.09
N TYR A 168 -1.20 2.92 -17.21
CA TYR A 168 -0.20 4.01 -17.25
C TYR A 168 -0.52 5.07 -16.20
N GLN A 169 -1.77 5.55 -16.16
CA GLN A 169 -2.19 6.58 -15.21
C GLN A 169 -2.06 6.10 -13.77
N ASP A 170 -2.49 4.88 -13.47
CA ASP A 170 -2.37 4.28 -12.15
C ASP A 170 -0.91 4.17 -11.72
N ALA A 171 -0.03 3.70 -12.60
CA ALA A 171 1.39 3.55 -12.31
C ALA A 171 2.10 4.91 -12.10
N ILE A 172 1.71 5.96 -12.83
CA ILE A 172 2.16 7.34 -12.57
C ILE A 172 1.65 7.82 -11.20
N ARG A 173 0.37 7.59 -10.87
CA ARG A 173 -0.21 8.00 -9.58
C ARG A 173 0.43 7.30 -8.39
N GLN A 174 0.71 6.00 -8.51
CA GLN A 174 1.47 5.25 -7.50
C GLN A 174 2.90 5.78 -7.35
N THR A 175 3.50 6.30 -8.42
CA THR A 175 4.84 6.93 -8.35
C THR A 175 4.82 8.19 -7.46
N GLU A 176 3.67 8.87 -7.32
CA GLU A 176 3.52 9.97 -6.35
C GLU A 176 3.70 9.51 -4.90
N TRP A 177 3.55 8.22 -4.60
CA TRP A 177 3.69 7.74 -3.23
C TRP A 177 5.12 7.91 -2.70
N TYR A 178 6.12 7.98 -3.60
CA TYR A 178 7.51 8.21 -3.22
C TYR A 178 7.70 9.54 -2.48
N ARG A 179 7.08 10.63 -2.97
CA ARG A 179 7.12 11.94 -2.28
C ARG A 179 6.30 11.97 -0.99
N MET A 180 5.36 11.04 -0.83
CA MET A 180 4.53 10.91 0.38
C MET A 180 5.18 10.07 1.48
N LEU A 181 6.34 9.46 1.23
CA LEU A 181 7.11 8.80 2.29
C LEU A 181 7.65 9.86 3.27
N PRO A 182 7.69 9.57 4.58
CA PRO A 182 7.87 10.59 5.62
C PRO A 182 9.29 11.15 5.68
N SER A 183 10.29 10.43 5.17
CA SER A 183 11.69 10.86 5.22
C SER A 183 12.53 10.24 4.10
N ASP A 184 13.75 10.75 3.92
CA ASP A 184 14.72 10.21 2.96
C ASP A 184 15.22 8.82 3.36
N GLU A 185 15.32 8.54 4.66
CA GLU A 185 15.68 7.21 5.17
C GLU A 185 14.61 6.16 4.88
N VAL A 186 13.32 6.54 4.93
CA VAL A 186 12.25 5.63 4.51
C VAL A 186 12.27 5.42 3.00
N ARG A 187 12.55 6.48 2.22
CA ARG A 187 12.70 6.38 0.76
C ARG A 187 13.87 5.48 0.35
N SER A 188 14.96 5.49 1.11
CA SER A 188 16.14 4.67 0.81
C SER A 188 15.84 3.16 0.82
N ILE A 189 14.72 2.73 1.40
CA ILE A 189 14.25 1.33 1.33
C ILE A 189 13.90 0.93 -0.11
N VAL A 190 13.35 1.85 -0.93
CA VAL A 190 12.91 1.58 -2.30
C VAL A 190 13.81 2.21 -3.37
N ASP A 191 14.70 3.12 -3.00
CA ASP A 191 15.65 3.77 -3.93
C ASP A 191 16.38 2.80 -4.88
N PRO A 192 16.89 1.63 -4.44
CA PRO A 192 17.55 0.67 -5.34
C PRO A 192 16.65 0.12 -6.45
N HIS A 193 15.33 0.24 -6.29
CA HIS A 193 14.33 -0.32 -7.19
C HIS A 193 13.70 0.71 -8.13
N MET A 194 13.79 2.00 -7.78
CA MET A 194 13.20 3.09 -8.56
C MET A 194 13.72 3.16 -10.01
N PRO A 195 15.03 3.02 -10.30
CA PRO A 195 15.51 3.06 -11.69
C PRO A 195 14.81 2.04 -12.60
N GLY A 196 14.58 0.82 -12.11
CA GLY A 196 13.87 -0.22 -12.86
C GLY A 196 12.42 0.15 -13.15
N ARG A 197 11.69 0.66 -12.14
CA ARG A 197 10.31 1.16 -12.33
C ARG A 197 10.27 2.28 -13.37
N LEU A 198 11.15 3.27 -13.26
CA LEU A 198 11.14 4.43 -14.16
C LEU A 198 11.51 4.03 -15.59
N CYS A 199 12.50 3.15 -15.76
CA CYS A 199 12.86 2.59 -17.07
C CYS A 199 11.68 1.85 -17.71
N PHE A 200 10.95 1.05 -16.92
CA PHE A 200 9.75 0.37 -17.40
C PHE A 200 8.69 1.37 -17.87
N LEU A 201 8.35 2.39 -17.07
CA LEU A 201 7.34 3.39 -17.43
C LEU A 201 7.73 4.19 -18.68
N ARG A 202 9.01 4.55 -18.82
CA ARG A 202 9.55 5.22 -20.01
C ARG A 202 9.39 4.37 -21.26
N SER A 203 9.77 3.09 -21.17
CA SER A 203 9.66 2.14 -22.28
C SER A 203 8.20 1.91 -22.66
N PHE A 204 7.33 1.73 -21.67
CA PHE A 204 5.90 1.51 -21.87
C PHE A 204 5.23 2.72 -22.54
N ALA A 205 5.53 3.94 -22.09
CA ALA A 205 5.01 5.16 -22.69
C ALA A 205 5.57 5.43 -24.09
N ALA A 206 6.83 5.10 -24.35
CA ALA A 206 7.42 5.20 -25.68
C ALA A 206 6.70 4.27 -26.68
N GLU A 207 6.41 3.04 -26.26
CA GLU A 207 5.64 2.09 -27.09
C GLU A 207 4.22 2.58 -27.37
N ILE A 208 3.52 3.13 -26.37
CA ILE A 208 2.20 3.75 -26.57
C ILE A 208 2.28 4.90 -27.57
N SER A 209 3.25 5.80 -27.39
CA SER A 209 3.46 6.97 -28.26
C SER A 209 3.70 6.56 -29.71
N ASP A 210 4.57 5.58 -29.94
CA ASP A 210 4.89 5.06 -31.28
C ASP A 210 3.67 4.41 -31.95
N ARG A 211 2.96 3.54 -31.23
CA ARG A 211 1.78 2.83 -31.77
C ARG A 211 0.63 3.76 -32.15
N HIS A 212 0.46 4.86 -31.44
CA HIS A 212 -0.70 5.76 -31.59
C HIS A 212 -0.38 7.09 -32.27
N GLY A 213 0.89 7.39 -32.55
CA GLY A 213 1.30 8.65 -33.17
C GLY A 213 1.01 9.88 -32.29
N ILE A 214 1.07 9.71 -30.95
CA ILE A 214 0.81 10.77 -29.96
C ILE A 214 2.10 11.18 -29.25
N GLU A 215 2.13 12.39 -28.69
CA GLU A 215 3.28 12.89 -27.91
C GLU A 215 3.53 12.02 -26.66
N ASN A 216 4.79 11.64 -26.42
CA ASN A 216 5.17 10.91 -25.21
C ASN A 216 5.28 11.87 -24.00
N MET A 217 4.35 11.75 -23.06
CA MET A 217 4.27 12.65 -21.90
C MET A 217 5.00 12.14 -20.64
N VAL A 218 5.71 11.01 -20.72
CA VAL A 218 6.20 10.30 -19.53
C VAL A 218 7.14 11.12 -18.67
N GLU A 219 8.07 11.89 -19.25
CA GLU A 219 9.00 12.69 -18.43
C GLU A 219 8.30 13.84 -17.73
N ARG A 220 7.31 14.47 -18.38
CA ARG A 220 6.47 15.50 -17.75
C ARG A 220 5.72 14.92 -16.55
N ASP A 221 5.13 13.74 -16.74
CA ASP A 221 4.30 13.10 -15.73
C ASP A 221 5.13 12.53 -14.58
N LEU A 222 6.29 11.94 -14.85
CA LEU A 222 7.26 11.50 -13.84
C LEU A 222 7.82 12.68 -13.04
N LYS A 223 8.17 13.79 -13.70
CA LYS A 223 8.61 15.01 -13.02
C LYS A 223 7.52 15.56 -12.10
N ARG A 224 6.26 15.54 -12.54
CA ARG A 224 5.12 15.91 -11.69
C ARG A 224 4.96 14.96 -10.51
N ALA A 225 5.08 13.65 -10.73
CA ALA A 225 4.82 12.65 -9.71
C ALA A 225 5.89 12.64 -8.61
N LEU A 226 7.16 12.70 -9.00
CA LEU A 226 8.31 12.65 -8.08
C LEU A 226 8.70 14.03 -7.53
N GLY A 227 8.27 15.12 -8.18
CA GLY A 227 8.63 16.48 -7.78
C GLY A 227 10.14 16.69 -7.77
N LEU A 228 10.67 17.25 -6.68
CA LEU A 228 12.11 17.51 -6.51
C LEU A 228 12.97 16.23 -6.56
N HIS A 229 12.39 15.06 -6.25
CA HIS A 229 13.11 13.80 -6.25
C HIS A 229 13.37 13.25 -7.66
N TYR A 230 12.69 13.75 -8.68
CA TYR A 230 12.88 13.33 -10.07
C TYR A 230 14.36 13.45 -10.51
N LEU A 231 15.06 14.49 -10.03
CA LEU A 231 16.46 14.74 -10.35
C LEU A 231 17.43 13.63 -9.92
N ARG A 232 17.01 12.74 -9.01
CA ARG A 232 17.81 11.57 -8.60
C ARG A 232 17.98 10.55 -9.73
N TRP A 233 17.09 10.55 -10.73
CA TRP A 233 17.05 9.55 -11.80
C TRP A 233 16.77 10.15 -13.19
N SER A 234 17.06 11.43 -13.35
CA SER A 234 16.91 12.16 -14.62
C SER A 234 18.20 12.18 -15.46
N ALA A 235 19.18 11.36 -15.11
CA ALA A 235 20.44 11.18 -15.85
C ALA A 235 20.34 10.01 -16.83
#